data_AF-A0A4Y2R9V3-F1
#
_entry.id   AF-A0A4Y2R9V3-F1
#
_cell.length_a   1.000
_cell.length_b   1.000
_cell.length_c   1.000
_cell.angle_alpha   90.00
_cell.angle_beta   90.00
_cell.angle_gamma   90.00
#
_symmetry.space_group_name_H-M   'P 1'
#
loop_
_entity.id
_entity.type
_entity.pdbx_description
1 polymer ?
#
loop_
_entity_poly.entity_id
_entity_poly.type
_entity_poly.pdbx_seq_one_letter_code
_entity_poly.pdbx_strand_id
1 'polypeptide(L)'
;MQDGARPHPTEKVFRFFDEYFGNKVIALDYPKFTGTGMDWPPYSPDLTPCDYFLWDALNDTVYGNHPSTLDELESAICVARNSISVEILKDVMSNFNLRLRHLVFSNGEHFENIVF
;
A
#
# COMPACT_ATOMS: atom_id res chain seq x y z
N MET A 1 -1.32 -4.83 -4.60
CA MET A 1 -1.06 -3.48 -5.12
C MET A 1 0.39 -3.17 -4.85
N GLN A 2 1.12 -2.66 -5.83
CA GLN A 2 2.53 -2.31 -5.69
C GLN A 2 2.80 -0.98 -6.37
N ASP A 3 3.60 -0.14 -5.72
CA ASP A 3 4.02 1.15 -6.27
C ASP A 3 5.00 0.97 -7.43
N GLY A 4 5.19 2.05 -8.20
CA GLY A 4 6.06 2.06 -9.37
C GLY A 4 7.56 2.21 -9.07
N ALA A 5 7.99 2.17 -7.80
CA ALA A 5 9.39 2.40 -7.44
C ALA A 5 10.31 1.32 -8.01
N ARG A 6 11.49 1.68 -8.52
CA ARG A 6 12.48 0.68 -8.92
C ARG A 6 12.99 -0.06 -7.68
N PRO A 7 13.20 -1.39 -7.72
CA PRO A 7 13.19 -2.28 -8.90
C PRO A 7 11.86 -3.02 -9.14
N HIS A 8 10.74 -2.54 -8.60
CA HIS A 8 9.44 -3.22 -8.63
C HIS A 8 8.91 -3.52 -10.03
N PRO A 9 8.94 -2.58 -11.00
CA PRO A 9 8.40 -2.82 -12.34
C PRO A 9 9.45 -3.47 -13.26
N THR A 10 10.06 -4.58 -12.82
CA THR A 10 10.95 -5.38 -13.68
C THR A 10 10.21 -6.58 -14.25
N GLU A 11 10.58 -6.98 -15.46
CA GLU A 11 10.02 -8.17 -16.12
C GLU A 11 10.07 -9.41 -15.22
N LYS A 12 11.19 -9.65 -14.52
CA LYS A 12 11.33 -10.80 -13.63
C LYS A 12 10.29 -10.79 -12.50
N VAL A 13 10.02 -9.63 -11.92
CA VAL A 13 9.02 -9.46 -10.85
C VAL A 13 7.61 -9.60 -11.41
N PHE A 14 7.32 -9.02 -12.58
CA PHE A 14 6.00 -9.13 -13.19
C PHE A 14 5.67 -10.54 -13.67
N ARG A 15 6.63 -11.29 -14.22
CA ARG A 15 6.44 -12.73 -14.54
C ARG A 15 6.11 -13.53 -13.29
N PHE A 16 6.80 -13.28 -12.18
CA PHE A 16 6.47 -13.90 -10.91
C PHE A 16 5.03 -13.55 -10.48
N PHE A 17 4.63 -12.28 -10.51
CA PHE A 17 3.26 -11.94 -10.11
C PHE A 17 2.19 -12.49 -11.05
N ASP A 18 2.45 -12.55 -12.35
CA ASP A 18 1.53 -13.16 -13.32
C ASP A 18 1.32 -14.66 -13.05
N GLU A 19 2.39 -15.39 -12.73
CA GLU A 19 2.32 -16.82 -12.40
C GLU A 19 1.41 -17.10 -11.19
N TYR A 20 1.49 -16.28 -10.13
CA TYR A 20 0.77 -16.54 -8.87
C TYR A 20 -0.57 -15.80 -8.75
N PHE A 21 -0.68 -14.61 -9.34
CA PHE A 21 -1.81 -13.71 -9.14
C PHE A 21 -2.55 -13.35 -10.43
N GLY A 22 -1.91 -13.53 -11.60
CA GLY A 22 -2.48 -13.21 -12.92
C GLY A 22 -3.13 -11.83 -12.96
N ASN A 23 -4.41 -11.80 -13.33
CA ASN A 23 -5.16 -10.54 -13.46
C ASN A 23 -5.53 -9.84 -12.13
N LYS A 24 -5.07 -10.33 -10.97
CA LYS A 24 -5.34 -9.72 -9.65
C LYS A 24 -4.22 -8.79 -9.18
N VAL A 25 -3.38 -8.34 -10.10
CA VAL A 25 -2.28 -7.42 -9.83
C VAL A 25 -2.68 -5.99 -10.22
N ILE A 26 -2.37 -5.06 -9.32
CA ILE A 26 -2.48 -3.62 -9.52
C ILE A 26 -1.06 -3.06 -9.35
N ALA A 27 -0.42 -2.66 -10.44
CA ALA A 27 0.94 -2.12 -10.42
C ALA A 27 1.21 -1.29 -11.68
N LEU A 28 2.09 -0.30 -11.57
CA LEU A 28 2.47 0.59 -12.67
C LEU A 28 3.01 -0.22 -13.86
N ASP A 29 2.46 -0.01 -15.04
CA ASP A 29 2.83 -0.67 -16.30
C ASP A 29 2.57 -2.19 -16.36
N TYR A 30 1.91 -2.79 -15.36
CA TYR A 30 1.68 -4.24 -15.34
C TYR A 30 0.90 -4.76 -16.56
N PRO A 31 -0.25 -4.14 -16.96
CA PRO A 31 -0.98 -4.61 -18.13
C PRO A 31 -0.24 -4.41 -19.46
N LYS A 32 0.69 -3.45 -19.53
CA LYS A 32 1.55 -3.27 -20.72
C LYS A 32 2.50 -4.44 -20.90
N PHE A 33 2.86 -5.11 -19.80
CA PHE A 33 3.76 -6.26 -19.81
C PHE A 33 3.01 -7.60 -19.94
N THR A 34 1.92 -7.81 -19.20
CA THR A 34 1.21 -9.10 -19.15
C THR A 34 -0.03 -9.19 -20.05
N GLY A 35 -0.57 -8.05 -20.50
CA GLY A 35 -1.87 -7.98 -21.16
C GLY A 35 -3.06 -8.20 -20.22
N THR A 36 -2.85 -8.31 -18.90
CA THR A 36 -3.89 -8.50 -17.88
C THR A 36 -3.65 -7.63 -16.66
N GLY A 37 -4.55 -7.70 -15.65
CA GLY A 37 -4.42 -6.90 -14.42
C GLY A 37 -4.86 -5.45 -14.60
N MET A 38 -4.45 -4.59 -13.66
CA MET A 38 -4.78 -3.17 -13.66
C MET A 38 -3.52 -2.32 -13.55
N ASP A 39 -3.52 -1.21 -14.30
CA ASP A 39 -2.46 -0.21 -14.22
C ASP A 39 -2.62 0.62 -12.93
N TRP A 40 -1.53 1.22 -12.47
CA TRP A 40 -1.51 2.06 -11.28
C TRP A 40 -0.84 3.40 -11.59
N PRO A 41 -1.43 4.54 -11.20
CA PRO A 41 -0.82 5.84 -11.45
C PRO A 41 0.53 5.98 -10.72
N PRO A 42 1.53 6.60 -11.37
CA PRO A 42 2.79 6.92 -10.70
C PRO A 42 2.58 8.00 -9.63
N TYR A 43 3.37 7.96 -8.56
CA TYR A 43 3.37 8.97 -7.48
C TYR A 43 2.04 9.12 -6.74
N SER A 44 1.33 8.02 -6.48
CA SER A 44 0.06 8.03 -5.74
C SER A 44 0.13 7.34 -4.37
N PRO A 45 0.95 7.85 -3.41
CA PRO A 45 0.97 7.33 -2.04
C PRO A 45 -0.37 7.56 -1.33
N ASP A 46 -1.14 8.57 -1.76
CA ASP A 46 -2.49 8.86 -1.31
C ASP A 46 -3.49 7.73 -1.61
N LEU A 47 -3.15 6.80 -2.50
CA LEU A 47 -3.99 5.66 -2.87
C LEU A 47 -3.49 4.32 -2.30
N THR A 48 -2.27 4.26 -1.78
CA THR A 48 -1.67 3.03 -1.26
C THR A 48 -2.01 2.86 0.23
N PRO A 49 -2.75 1.79 0.64
CA PRO A 49 -3.10 1.57 2.05
C PRO A 49 -1.92 1.47 3.01
N CYS A 50 -0.77 1.01 2.51
CA CYS A 50 0.45 0.99 3.31
C CYS A 50 0.94 2.41 3.62
N ASP A 51 0.88 3.32 2.64
CA ASP A 51 1.46 4.65 2.73
C ASP A 51 0.59 5.61 3.53
N TYR A 52 -0.73 5.64 3.30
CA TYR A 52 -1.60 6.58 4.01
C TYR A 52 -2.06 6.10 5.39
N PHE A 53 -1.76 4.85 5.77
CA PHE A 53 -2.23 4.27 7.04
C PHE A 53 -1.19 3.38 7.72
N LEU A 54 -0.74 2.29 7.09
CA LEU A 54 0.01 1.24 7.80
C LEU A 54 1.32 1.78 8.38
N TRP A 55 2.09 2.53 7.60
CA TRP A 55 3.37 3.06 8.06
C TRP A 55 3.20 4.01 9.25
N ASP A 56 2.22 4.91 9.20
CA ASP A 56 1.92 5.81 10.30
C ASP A 56 1.48 5.04 11.56
N ALA A 57 0.57 4.07 11.40
CA ALA A 57 0.08 3.25 12.51
C ALA A 57 1.20 2.41 13.17
N LEU A 58 2.13 1.88 12.39
CA LEU A 58 3.27 1.13 12.91
C LEU A 58 4.29 2.06 13.57
N ASN A 59 4.58 3.22 12.97
CA ASN A 59 5.59 4.15 13.46
C ASN A 59 5.30 4.60 14.90
N ASP A 60 4.05 4.96 15.20
CA ASP A 60 3.65 5.42 16.53
C ASP A 60 3.96 4.38 17.62
N THR A 61 3.69 3.11 17.33
CA THR A 61 3.91 2.02 18.30
C THR A 61 5.36 1.57 18.35
N VAL A 62 6.04 1.50 17.19
CA VAL A 62 7.42 1.00 17.10
C VAL A 62 8.40 2.00 17.68
N TYR A 63 8.32 3.28 17.29
CA TYR A 63 9.25 4.30 17.75
C TYR A 63 8.95 4.80 19.17
N GLY A 64 7.70 4.71 19.63
CA GLY A 64 7.35 5.01 21.02
C GLY A 64 8.08 4.12 22.04
N ASN A 65 8.48 2.91 21.63
CA ASN A 65 9.20 1.96 22.49
C ASN A 65 10.73 2.08 22.42
N HIS A 66 11.28 2.97 21.59
CA HIS A 66 12.71 3.23 21.44
C HIS A 66 13.60 1.97 21.40
N PRO A 67 13.37 1.03 20.46
CA PRO A 67 14.16 -0.18 20.35
C PRO A 67 15.63 0.15 20.06
N SER A 68 16.55 -0.48 20.80
CA SER A 68 18.00 -0.30 20.69
C SER A 68 18.69 -1.50 20.01
N THR A 69 17.97 -2.60 19.80
CA THR A 69 18.46 -3.80 19.12
C THR A 69 17.50 -4.25 18.01
N LEU A 70 17.99 -5.11 17.11
CA LEU A 70 17.14 -5.69 16.05
C LEU A 70 16.02 -6.57 16.63
N ASP A 71 16.31 -7.34 17.69
CA ASP A 71 15.32 -8.20 18.35
C ASP A 71 14.20 -7.37 18.99
N GLU A 72 14.54 -6.25 19.64
CA GLU A 72 13.57 -5.31 20.20
C GLU A 72 12.73 -4.66 19.10
N LEU A 73 13.35 -4.27 17.99
CA LEU A 73 12.65 -3.69 16.84
C LEU A 73 11.66 -4.70 16.21
N GLU A 74 12.08 -5.94 16.00
CA GLU A 74 11.22 -7.01 15.47
C GLU A 74 10.04 -7.29 16.41
N SER A 75 10.30 -7.34 17.72
CA SER A 75 9.26 -7.50 18.74
C SER A 75 8.25 -6.34 18.72
N ALA A 76 8.74 -5.10 18.64
CA ALA A 76 7.90 -3.91 18.57
C ALA A 76 7.02 -3.91 17.30
N ILE A 77 7.57 -4.30 16.14
CA ILE A 77 6.81 -4.44 14.90
C ILE A 77 5.72 -5.52 15.04
N CYS A 78 6.03 -6.65 15.68
CA CYS A 78 5.05 -7.71 15.92
C CYS A 78 3.90 -7.24 16.82
N VAL A 79 4.21 -6.50 17.89
CA VAL A 79 3.20 -5.91 18.78
C VAL A 79 2.33 -4.91 18.03
N ALA A 80 2.93 -3.98 17.28
CA ALA A 80 2.23 -2.97 16.50
C ALA A 80 1.33 -3.60 15.42
N ARG A 81 1.80 -4.64 14.73
CA ARG A 81 0.98 -5.39 13.78
C ARG A 81 -0.23 -6.03 14.45
N ASN A 82 -0.03 -6.63 15.62
CA ASN A 82 -1.09 -7.37 16.32
C ASN A 82 -2.13 -6.45 16.98
N SER A 83 -1.84 -5.15 17.14
CA SER A 83 -2.82 -4.18 17.63
C SER A 83 -3.80 -3.70 16.55
N ILE A 84 -3.46 -3.88 15.27
CA ILE A 84 -4.33 -3.52 14.14
C ILE A 84 -5.43 -4.57 14.01
N SER A 85 -6.66 -4.18 14.35
CA SER A 85 -7.82 -5.08 14.25
C SER A 85 -8.28 -5.29 12.80
N VAL A 86 -9.04 -6.36 12.58
CA VAL A 86 -9.66 -6.64 11.26
C VAL A 86 -10.65 -5.55 10.87
N GLU A 87 -11.33 -4.93 11.83
CA GLU A 87 -12.26 -3.81 11.64
C GLU A 87 -11.52 -2.59 11.08
N ILE A 88 -10.38 -2.23 11.67
CA ILE A 88 -9.53 -1.15 11.17
C ILE A 88 -9.12 -1.42 9.71
N LEU A 89 -8.72 -2.65 9.39
CA LEU A 89 -8.36 -3.02 8.01
C LEU A 89 -9.55 -2.91 7.04
N LYS A 90 -10.77 -3.24 7.48
CA LYS A 90 -11.98 -3.05 6.66
C LYS A 90 -12.27 -1.56 6.41
N ASP A 91 -12.07 -0.72 7.42
CA ASP A 91 -12.26 0.72 7.29
C ASP A 91 -11.24 1.32 6.31
N VAL A 92 -9.96 0.95 6.46
CA VAL A 92 -8.87 1.31 5.53
C VAL A 92 -9.25 0.98 4.08
N MET A 93 -9.72 -0.25 3.82
CA MET A 93 -10.14 -0.64 2.47
C MET A 93 -11.43 0.07 2.00
N SER A 94 -12.31 0.46 2.92
CA SER A 94 -13.50 1.25 2.59
C SER A 94 -13.11 2.66 2.14
N ASN A 95 -12.13 3.27 2.77
CA ASN A 95 -11.64 4.59 2.38
C ASN A 95 -10.74 4.56 1.15
N PHE A 96 -10.05 3.45 0.86
CA PHE A 96 -9.45 3.27 -0.47
C PHE A 96 -10.48 3.53 -1.59
N ASN A 97 -11.71 3.03 -1.44
CA ASN A 97 -12.79 3.33 -2.39
C ASN A 97 -13.22 4.81 -2.38
N LEU A 98 -13.22 5.48 -1.22
CA LEU A 98 -13.50 6.92 -1.12
C LEU A 98 -12.42 7.76 -1.80
N ARG A 99 -11.15 7.42 -1.59
CA ARG A 99 -9.97 8.04 -2.22
C ARG A 99 -10.02 7.92 -3.72
N LEU A 100 -10.35 6.74 -4.26
CA LEU A 100 -10.56 6.57 -5.70
C LEU A 100 -11.69 7.47 -6.24
N ARG A 101 -12.82 7.57 -5.54
CA ARG A 101 -13.91 8.48 -5.97
C ARG A 101 -13.44 9.93 -5.96
N HIS A 102 -12.76 10.36 -4.90
CA HIS A 102 -12.23 11.71 -4.78
C HIS A 102 -11.24 12.04 -5.90
N LEU A 103 -10.33 11.11 -6.24
CA LEU A 103 -9.39 11.25 -7.35
C LEU A 103 -10.12 11.48 -8.68
N VAL A 104 -11.17 10.70 -8.95
CA VAL A 104 -11.99 10.84 -10.16
C VAL A 104 -12.69 12.20 -10.19
N PHE A 105 -13.30 12.63 -9.08
CA PHE A 105 -13.96 13.94 -9.00
C PHE A 105 -12.98 15.11 -9.11
N SER A 106 -11.76 14.93 -8.62
CA SER A 106 -10.67 15.92 -8.67
C SER A 106 -9.87 15.87 -9.97
N ASN A 107 -10.32 15.09 -10.96
CA ASN A 107 -9.64 14.92 -12.25
C ASN A 107 -8.14 14.56 -12.12
N GLY A 108 -7.80 13.73 -11.12
CA GLY A 108 -6.44 13.25 -10.89
C GLY A 108 -5.53 14.15 -10.03
N GLU A 109 -6.05 15.27 -9.50
CA GLU A 109 -5.28 16.12 -8.58
C GLU A 109 -5.01 15.44 -7.22
N HIS A 110 -3.90 15.83 -6.60
CA HIS A 110 -3.51 15.33 -5.28
C HIS A 110 -4.46 15.83 -4.17
N PHE A 111 -4.57 15.03 -3.11
CA PHE A 111 -5.29 15.41 -1.90
C PHE A 111 -4.54 14.90 -0.66
N GLU A 112 -4.51 15.71 0.39
CA GLU A 112 -3.71 15.40 1.57
C GLU A 112 -4.45 14.48 2.55
N ASN A 113 -5.74 14.68 2.79
CA ASN A 113 -6.44 13.97 3.88
C ASN A 113 -7.92 13.70 3.56
N ILE A 114 -8.25 12.42 3.38
CA ILE A 114 -9.63 11.94 3.61
C ILE A 114 -9.63 11.35 5.01
N VAL A 115 -10.12 12.14 5.97
CA VAL A 115 -10.22 11.75 7.38
C VAL A 115 -11.20 10.60 7.52
N PHE A 116 -10.79 9.58 8.27
CA PHE A 116 -11.57 8.42 8.69
C PHE A 116 -12.26 8.69 10.02
#